data_AF-A0A1F9DZS4-F1
#
_entry.id   AF-A0A1F9DZS4-F1
#
_cell.length_a   1.000
_cell.length_b   1.000
_cell.length_c   1.000
_cell.angle_alpha   90.00
_cell.angle_beta   90.00
_cell.angle_gamma   90.00
#
_symmetry.space_group_name_H-M   'P 1'
#
loop_
_entity.id
_entity.type
_entity.pdbx_description
1 polymer ?
#
loop_
_entity_poly.entity_id
_entity_poly.type
_entity_poly.pdbx_seq_one_letter_code
_entity_poly.pdbx_strand_id
1 'polypeptide(L)'
;MMKKYRKEADKLFMGKKGTKKHQKARNDIDRYHGTDQFETAVKTYLDQYGLPDDWSTLSLLLDYSNSGSVLQALAAMKDIYETRSLVEKQGFRAKVDILAMTASDSDLRDFAEEMLKTL
;
A
#
# COMPACT_ATOMS: atom_id res chain seq x y z
N MET A 1 26.74 -6.14 -22.89
CA MET A 1 27.09 -6.38 -21.47
C MET A 1 26.79 -5.20 -20.52
N MET A 2 26.46 -3.99 -21.00
CA MET A 2 26.22 -2.79 -20.15
C MET A 2 24.86 -2.70 -19.42
N LYS A 3 23.82 -3.44 -19.84
CA LYS A 3 22.48 -3.35 -19.23
C LYS A 3 22.37 -3.97 -17.82
N LYS A 4 23.25 -4.92 -17.46
CA LYS A 4 23.23 -5.57 -16.13
C LYS A 4 23.82 -4.68 -15.03
N TYR A 5 24.88 -3.95 -15.34
CA TYR A 5 25.60 -3.12 -14.37
C TYR A 5 24.79 -1.92 -13.84
N ARG A 6 23.93 -1.31 -14.67
CA ARG A 6 23.04 -0.22 -14.20
C ARG A 6 22.05 -0.70 -13.13
N LYS A 7 21.42 -1.86 -13.35
CA LYS A 7 20.45 -2.43 -12.41
C LYS A 7 21.06 -2.84 -11.07
N GLU A 8 22.36 -3.14 -11.02
CA GLU A 8 23.05 -3.49 -9.78
C GLU A 8 23.54 -2.25 -9.02
N ALA A 9 23.97 -1.21 -9.74
CA ALA A 9 24.29 0.08 -9.14
C ALA A 9 23.04 0.74 -8.51
N ASP A 10 21.90 0.75 -9.21
CA ASP A 10 20.65 1.31 -8.68
C ASP A 10 20.22 0.64 -7.36
N LYS A 11 20.41 -0.68 -7.24
CA LYS A 11 20.12 -1.43 -6.00
C LYS A 11 21.03 -1.05 -4.83
N LEU A 12 22.26 -0.62 -5.12
CA LEU A 12 23.21 -0.17 -4.11
C LEU A 12 22.78 1.18 -3.51
N PHE A 13 22.11 2.03 -4.29
CA PHE A 13 21.60 3.33 -3.85
C PHE A 13 20.19 3.29 -3.23
N MET A 14 19.42 2.21 -3.41
CA MET A 14 18.04 2.06 -2.90
C MET A 14 17.92 1.51 -1.46
N GLY A 15 19.04 1.26 -0.77
CA GLY A 15 19.03 0.72 0.60
C GLY A 15 18.28 -0.63 0.71
N LYS A 16 17.60 -0.87 1.84
CA LYS A 16 16.87 -2.14 2.10
C LYS A 16 15.77 -2.43 1.04
N LYS A 17 15.18 -1.39 0.44
CA LYS A 17 14.10 -1.47 -0.57
C LYS A 17 14.58 -1.87 -1.97
N GLY A 18 15.88 -1.86 -2.26
CA GLY A 18 16.44 -2.33 -3.54
C GLY A 18 16.68 -3.84 -3.61
N THR A 19 16.42 -4.58 -2.53
CA THR A 19 16.90 -5.95 -2.36
C THR A 19 15.90 -7.01 -2.81
N LYS A 20 16.39 -8.22 -3.14
CA LYS A 20 15.51 -9.39 -3.38
C LYS A 20 14.59 -9.68 -2.18
N LYS A 21 15.03 -9.34 -0.96
CA LYS A 21 14.24 -9.52 0.27
C LYS A 21 13.03 -8.59 0.29
N HIS A 22 13.19 -7.34 -0.14
CA HIS A 22 12.08 -6.39 -0.24
C HIS A 22 11.05 -6.82 -1.29
N GLN A 23 11.50 -7.25 -2.47
CA GLN A 23 10.59 -7.79 -3.48
C GLN A 23 9.84 -9.03 -2.96
N LYS A 24 10.54 -9.92 -2.26
CA LYS A 24 9.90 -11.09 -1.63
C LYS A 24 8.83 -10.64 -0.62
N ALA A 25 9.13 -9.66 0.23
CA ALA A 25 8.18 -9.18 1.22
C ALA A 25 6.92 -8.55 0.57
N ARG A 26 7.07 -7.80 -0.54
CA ARG A 26 5.93 -7.33 -1.36
C ARG A 26 5.10 -8.50 -1.90
N ASN A 27 5.76 -9.49 -2.49
CA ASN A 27 5.09 -10.66 -3.04
C ASN A 27 4.38 -11.49 -1.96
N ASP A 28 4.95 -11.55 -0.75
CA ASP A 28 4.33 -12.25 0.38
C ASP A 28 3.03 -11.54 0.81
N ILE A 29 2.99 -10.20 0.83
CA ILE A 29 1.74 -9.44 1.12
C ILE A 29 0.64 -9.83 0.12
N ASP A 30 0.94 -9.76 -1.18
CA ASP A 30 0.00 -10.12 -2.25
C ASP A 30 -0.45 -11.58 -2.16
N ARG A 31 0.51 -12.50 -2.01
CA ARG A 31 0.24 -13.93 -1.88
C ARG A 31 -0.65 -14.28 -0.69
N TYR A 32 -0.47 -13.60 0.43
CA TYR A 32 -1.20 -13.88 1.66
C TYR A 32 -2.47 -13.06 1.79
N HIS A 33 -2.80 -12.18 0.84
CA HIS A 33 -4.03 -11.40 0.88
C HIS A 33 -5.27 -12.31 0.96
N GLY A 34 -6.18 -11.98 1.88
CA GLY A 34 -7.36 -12.80 2.18
C GLY A 34 -7.10 -14.06 3.02
N THR A 35 -5.87 -14.27 3.51
CA THR A 35 -5.51 -15.37 4.42
C THR A 35 -5.18 -14.86 5.83
N ASP A 36 -5.12 -15.76 6.81
CA ASP A 36 -4.69 -15.48 8.18
C ASP A 36 -3.23 -14.97 8.27
N GLN A 37 -2.41 -15.27 7.27
CA GLN A 37 -1.01 -14.84 7.20
C GLN A 37 -0.84 -13.38 6.78
N PHE A 38 -1.89 -12.75 6.21
CA PHE A 38 -1.84 -11.38 5.68
C PHE A 38 -1.37 -10.37 6.73
N GLU A 39 -1.99 -10.39 7.90
CA GLU A 39 -1.72 -9.47 9.01
C GLU A 39 -0.25 -9.50 9.42
N THR A 40 0.32 -10.71 9.53
CA THR A 40 1.72 -10.89 9.91
C THR A 40 2.66 -10.44 8.79
N ALA A 41 2.31 -10.68 7.53
CA ALA A 41 3.11 -10.28 6.38
C ALA A 41 3.18 -8.75 6.24
N VAL A 42 2.03 -8.06 6.35
CA VAL A 42 1.95 -6.60 6.30
C VAL A 42 2.72 -5.98 7.48
N LYS A 43 2.49 -6.46 8.71
CA LYS A 43 3.22 -5.97 9.89
C LYS A 43 4.73 -6.10 9.71
N THR A 44 5.21 -7.28 9.29
CA THR A 44 6.63 -7.54 9.10
C THR A 44 7.24 -6.64 8.02
N TYR A 45 6.49 -6.37 6.94
CA TYR A 45 6.91 -5.45 5.91
C TYR A 45 7.04 -4.02 6.44
N LEU A 46 6.02 -3.52 7.12
CA LEU A 46 6.01 -2.15 7.68
C LEU A 46 7.13 -1.95 8.69
N ASP A 47 7.35 -2.92 9.59
CA ASP A 47 8.44 -2.86 10.59
C ASP A 47 9.83 -2.78 9.93
N GLN A 48 10.02 -3.44 8.77
CA GLN A 48 11.32 -3.52 8.10
C GLN A 48 11.59 -2.40 7.10
N TYR A 49 10.54 -1.96 6.40
CA TYR A 49 10.65 -1.11 5.21
C TYR A 49 9.83 0.18 5.32
N GLY A 50 8.96 0.31 6.32
CA GLY A 50 7.97 1.39 6.40
C GLY A 50 6.90 1.28 5.30
N LEU A 51 6.17 2.38 5.09
CA LEU A 51 5.10 2.45 4.10
C LEU A 51 5.62 2.15 2.68
N PRO A 52 4.92 1.33 1.88
CA PRO A 52 5.22 1.15 0.46
C PRO A 52 4.94 2.44 -0.34
N ASP A 53 5.60 2.57 -1.48
CA ASP A 53 5.45 3.69 -2.43
C ASP A 53 4.71 3.31 -3.71
N ASP A 54 4.34 2.03 -3.87
CA ASP A 54 3.66 1.51 -5.04
C ASP A 54 2.16 1.33 -4.78
N TRP A 55 1.36 1.69 -5.80
CA TRP A 55 -0.10 1.64 -5.75
C TRP A 55 -0.66 0.26 -5.38
N SER A 56 -0.09 -0.81 -5.96
CA SER A 56 -0.54 -2.19 -5.72
C SER A 56 -0.44 -2.57 -4.25
N THR A 57 0.72 -2.37 -3.64
CA THR A 57 0.94 -2.76 -2.23
C THR A 57 0.14 -1.83 -1.30
N LEU A 58 0.08 -0.52 -1.59
CA LEU A 58 -0.75 0.43 -0.84
C LEU A 58 -2.24 0.03 -0.84
N SER A 59 -2.77 -0.40 -1.98
CA SER A 59 -4.17 -0.83 -2.12
C SER A 59 -4.50 -2.07 -1.29
N LEU A 60 -3.54 -3.00 -1.17
CA LEU A 60 -3.68 -4.18 -0.30
C LEU A 60 -3.68 -3.79 1.18
N LEU A 61 -2.84 -2.83 1.57
CA LEU A 61 -2.76 -2.33 2.95
C LEU A 61 -4.08 -1.74 3.47
N LEU A 62 -5.03 -1.39 2.59
CA LEU A 62 -6.36 -0.92 3.01
C LEU A 62 -7.19 -1.99 3.72
N ASP A 63 -6.85 -3.27 3.53
CA ASP A 63 -7.52 -4.40 4.19
C ASP A 63 -6.78 -4.82 5.48
N TYR A 64 -5.77 -4.06 5.93
CA TYR A 64 -5.00 -4.35 7.14
C TYR A 64 -5.72 -3.86 8.40
N SER A 65 -5.64 -4.62 9.50
CA SER A 65 -6.38 -4.30 10.74
C SER A 65 -5.93 -3.01 11.47
N ASN A 66 -4.71 -2.53 11.23
CA ASN A 66 -4.19 -1.36 11.92
C ASN A 66 -4.65 -0.05 11.25
N SER A 67 -5.66 0.61 11.82
CA SER A 67 -6.25 1.85 11.30
C SER A 67 -5.23 2.96 11.02
N GLY A 68 -4.21 3.11 11.89
CA GLY A 68 -3.16 4.12 11.68
C GLY A 68 -2.30 3.87 10.44
N SER A 69 -2.06 2.60 10.08
CA SER A 69 -1.36 2.22 8.85
C SER A 69 -2.26 2.39 7.62
N VAL A 70 -3.55 2.08 7.74
CA VAL A 70 -4.55 2.31 6.69
C VAL A 70 -4.67 3.80 6.37
N LEU A 71 -4.76 4.67 7.39
CA LEU A 71 -4.78 6.12 7.23
C LEU A 71 -3.56 6.64 6.46
N GLN A 72 -2.36 6.17 6.81
CA GLN A 72 -1.14 6.52 6.09
C GLN A 72 -1.16 6.04 4.64
N ALA A 73 -1.67 4.82 4.38
CA ALA A 73 -1.80 4.30 3.03
C ALA A 73 -2.80 5.11 2.20
N LEU A 74 -3.96 5.46 2.74
CA LEU A 74 -4.95 6.30 2.08
C LEU A 74 -4.38 7.67 1.72
N ALA A 75 -3.67 8.32 2.65
CA ALA A 75 -3.01 9.60 2.39
C ALA A 75 -1.99 9.49 1.24
N ALA A 76 -1.12 8.47 1.26
CA ALA A 76 -0.15 8.24 0.20
C ALA A 76 -0.80 7.93 -1.16
N MET A 77 -1.91 7.19 -1.17
CA MET A 77 -2.66 6.89 -2.39
C MET A 77 -3.32 8.14 -2.96
N LYS A 78 -3.85 9.04 -2.12
CA LYS A 78 -4.44 10.31 -2.56
C LYS A 78 -3.43 11.16 -3.35
N ASP A 79 -2.18 11.23 -2.89
CA ASP A 79 -1.12 12.02 -3.54
C ASP A 79 -0.81 11.55 -4.97
N ILE A 80 -0.97 10.25 -5.25
CA ILE A 80 -0.69 9.65 -6.56
C ILE A 80 -1.96 9.31 -7.35
N TYR A 81 -3.14 9.55 -6.79
CA TYR A 81 -4.45 9.18 -7.35
C TYR A 81 -4.61 9.69 -8.79
N GLU A 82 -4.30 10.96 -9.04
CA GLU A 82 -4.54 11.56 -10.36
C GLU A 82 -3.75 10.90 -11.50
N THR A 83 -2.63 10.27 -11.17
CA THR A 83 -1.76 9.58 -12.13
C THR A 83 -2.24 8.16 -12.49
N ARG A 84 -3.31 7.67 -11.84
CA ARG A 84 -3.82 6.31 -12.02
C ARG A 84 -4.82 6.20 -13.16
N SER A 85 -4.99 4.98 -13.64
CA SER A 85 -6.02 4.66 -14.65
C SER A 85 -7.43 4.82 -14.09
N LEU A 86 -8.42 4.99 -14.97
CA LEU A 86 -9.82 5.11 -14.58
C LEU A 86 -10.30 3.90 -13.76
N VAL A 87 -9.86 2.70 -14.13
CA VAL A 87 -10.22 1.45 -13.43
C VAL A 87 -9.63 1.43 -12.02
N GLU A 88 -8.36 1.82 -11.86
CA GLU A 88 -7.72 1.92 -10.54
C GLU A 88 -8.40 2.98 -9.67
N LYS A 89 -8.75 4.15 -10.24
CA LYS A 89 -9.47 5.21 -9.53
C LYS A 89 -10.84 4.73 -9.02
N GLN A 90 -11.59 4.03 -9.87
CA GLN A 90 -12.90 3.45 -9.50
C GLN A 90 -12.76 2.39 -8.41
N GLY A 91 -11.79 1.48 -8.54
CA GLY A 91 -11.52 0.45 -7.52
C GLY A 91 -11.11 1.05 -6.18
N PHE A 92 -10.27 2.10 -6.20
CA PHE A 92 -9.90 2.84 -5.00
C PHE A 92 -11.11 3.52 -4.35
N ARG A 93 -11.91 4.25 -5.13
CA ARG A 93 -13.14 4.90 -4.62
C ARG A 93 -14.07 3.89 -3.94
N ALA A 94 -14.27 2.71 -4.53
CA ALA A 94 -15.09 1.66 -3.93
C ALA A 94 -14.52 1.14 -2.59
N LYS A 95 -13.19 0.97 -2.48
CA LYS A 95 -12.55 0.59 -1.21
C LYS A 95 -12.70 1.68 -0.15
N VAL A 96 -12.52 2.95 -0.51
CA VAL A 96 -12.70 4.08 0.41
C VAL A 96 -14.17 4.19 0.88
N ASP A 97 -15.13 3.97 -0.03
CA ASP A 97 -16.56 3.92 0.31
C ASP A 97 -16.88 2.82 1.33
N ILE A 98 -16.33 1.61 1.14
CA ILE A 98 -16.47 0.51 2.12
C ILE A 98 -15.87 0.89 3.47
N LEU A 99 -14.70 1.53 3.51
CA LEU A 99 -14.07 1.98 4.76
C LEU A 99 -14.92 3.03 5.46
N ALA A 100 -15.46 4.02 4.73
CA ALA A 100 -16.37 5.03 5.26
C ALA A 100 -17.65 4.40 5.85
N MET A 101 -18.08 3.24 5.35
CA MET A 101 -19.28 2.57 5.86
C MET A 101 -19.02 1.56 6.99
N THR A 102 -17.85 0.91 6.99
CA THR A 102 -17.63 -0.30 7.81
C THR A 102 -16.46 -0.20 8.79
N ALA A 103 -15.60 0.82 8.70
CA ALA A 103 -14.50 0.99 9.65
C ALA A 103 -15.03 1.19 11.07
N SER A 104 -14.49 0.40 12.00
CA SER A 104 -14.81 0.50 13.43
C SER A 104 -14.16 1.72 14.08
N ASP A 105 -12.97 2.09 13.61
CA ASP A 105 -12.24 3.28 14.02
C ASP A 105 -12.87 4.55 13.42
N SER A 106 -13.24 5.50 14.28
CA SER A 106 -13.92 6.72 13.85
C SER A 106 -13.03 7.63 13.01
N ASP A 107 -11.74 7.75 13.36
CA ASP A 107 -10.82 8.65 12.66
C ASP A 107 -10.58 8.16 11.23
N LEU A 108 -10.45 6.84 11.04
CA LEU A 108 -10.38 6.22 9.72
C LEU A 108 -11.67 6.44 8.92
N ARG A 109 -12.83 6.29 9.56
CA ARG A 109 -14.13 6.50 8.91
C ARG A 109 -14.28 7.95 8.45
N ASP A 110 -14.06 8.91 9.33
CA ASP A 110 -14.18 10.34 9.06
C ASP A 110 -13.20 10.76 7.95
N PHE A 111 -11.96 10.26 8.00
CA PHE A 111 -10.97 10.52 6.96
C PHE A 111 -11.39 9.95 5.59
N ALA A 112 -11.96 8.75 5.55
CA ALA A 112 -12.47 8.13 4.33
C ALA A 112 -13.65 8.93 3.74
N GLU A 113 -14.59 9.39 4.59
CA GLU A 113 -15.70 10.25 4.18
C GLU A 113 -15.23 11.58 3.58
N GLU A 114 -14.28 12.26 4.23
CA GLU A 114 -13.69 13.50 3.71
C GLU A 114 -12.92 13.26 2.41
N MET A 115 -12.23 12.13 2.30
CA MET A 115 -11.52 11.76 1.08
C MET A 115 -12.47 11.62 -0.11
N LEU A 116 -13.60 10.92 0.05
CA LEU A 116 -14.59 10.69 -1.01
C LEU A 116 -15.17 11.99 -1.60
N LYS A 117 -15.21 13.07 -0.82
CA LYS A 117 -15.64 14.40 -1.29
C LYS A 117 -14.62 15.05 -2.24
N THR A 118 -13.38 14.58 -2.20
CA THR A 118 -12.24 15.14 -2.94
C THR A 118 -11.71 14.25 -4.07
N LEU A 119 -12.20 13.01 -4.20
CA LEU A 119 -11.84 12.03 -5.25
C LEU A 119 -12.79 12.05 -6.46
#